data_AF-A0A921JGD9-F1
#
_entry.id   AF-A0A921JGD9-F1
#
_cell.length_a   1.000
_cell.length_b   1.000
_cell.length_c   1.000
_cell.angle_alpha   90.00
_cell.angle_beta   90.00
_cell.angle_gamma   90.00
#
_symmetry.space_group_name_H-M   'P 1'
#
loop_
_entity.id
_entity.type
_entity.pdbx_description
1 polymer ?
#
loop_
_entity_poly.entity_id
_entity_poly.type
_entity_poly.pdbx_seq_one_letter_code
_entity_poly.pdbx_strand_id
1 'polypeptide(L)'
;MTETEMKIDALKRAGRGAGRGAGSALVLTAFLAAFLASGIAPARAAGPADKAAPAAAAPGAASAEAGSDPQVTTATYQDWLVRCVTPSATAKVCEATQTLQVQAQGQQPGGPIALIAVGRLAADAPVRVVVQLPAGVWLPAGAKLQPGEKAKPVALEFKRCLQGCFAEAELDRGAEQVLRGATGTGSLQFEDGARRAVSLPFSLKGLTPALDAALKSR
;
A
#
# COMPACT_ATOMS: atom_id res chain seq x y z
N MET A 1 -56.70 -19.90 14.25
CA MET A 1 -55.35 -20.14 14.82
C MET A 1 -54.35 -19.73 13.78
N THR A 2 -53.48 -18.80 14.16
CA THR A 2 -52.71 -17.89 13.31
C THR A 2 -51.35 -18.46 12.89
N GLU A 3 -50.86 -17.99 11.74
CA GLU A 3 -49.64 -18.32 10.99
C GLU A 3 -48.32 -18.36 11.79
N THR A 4 -48.35 -17.94 13.07
CA THR A 4 -47.21 -17.84 13.98
C THR A 4 -46.71 -19.21 14.49
N GLU A 5 -47.52 -20.27 14.51
CA GLU A 5 -47.09 -21.58 15.04
C GLU A 5 -46.21 -22.40 14.09
N MET A 6 -46.22 -22.12 12.78
CA MET A 6 -45.48 -22.94 11.80
C MET A 6 -43.96 -22.69 11.79
N LYS A 7 -43.50 -21.56 12.35
CA LYS A 7 -42.06 -21.22 12.39
C LYS A 7 -41.29 -21.85 13.55
N ILE A 8 -41.97 -22.33 14.59
CA ILE A 8 -41.31 -22.87 15.79
C ILE A 8 -40.86 -24.32 15.57
N ASP A 9 -41.55 -25.11 14.74
CA ASP A 9 -41.19 -26.50 14.44
C ASP A 9 -40.00 -26.65 13.47
N ALA A 10 -39.70 -25.62 12.65
CA ALA A 10 -38.60 -25.65 11.69
C ALA A 10 -37.20 -25.52 12.36
N LEU A 11 -37.12 -24.93 13.56
CA LEU A 11 -35.86 -24.73 14.28
C LEU A 11 -35.38 -25.98 15.03
N LYS A 12 -36.21 -27.02 15.18
CA LYS A 12 -35.87 -28.20 16.00
C LYS A 12 -35.18 -29.34 15.22
N ARG A 13 -35.04 -29.25 13.89
CA ARG A 13 -34.50 -30.33 13.03
C ARG A 13 -33.08 -30.14 12.50
N ALA A 14 -32.43 -29.00 12.74
CA ALA A 14 -31.07 -28.75 12.21
C ALA A 14 -29.92 -29.24 13.11
N GLY A 15 -30.22 -29.84 14.28
CA GLY A 15 -29.22 -30.40 15.18
C GLY A 15 -29.13 -31.92 15.11
N ARG A 16 -28.36 -32.48 14.15
CA ARG A 16 -27.73 -33.81 14.24
C ARG A 16 -26.83 -34.06 13.03
N GLY A 17 -25.52 -34.03 13.24
CA GLY A 17 -24.53 -34.36 12.23
C GLY A 17 -23.13 -34.45 12.84
N ALA A 18 -22.96 -35.32 13.84
CA ALA A 18 -21.67 -35.68 14.39
C ALA A 18 -21.01 -36.73 13.48
N GLY A 19 -19.85 -36.41 12.91
CA GLY A 19 -19.00 -37.33 12.17
C GLY A 19 -17.58 -37.31 12.74
N ARG A 20 -17.33 -38.19 13.72
CA ARG A 20 -15.99 -38.56 14.19
C ARG A 20 -15.33 -39.45 13.13
N GLY A 21 -14.14 -39.09 12.68
CA GLY A 21 -13.26 -39.97 11.89
C GLY A 21 -11.85 -39.87 12.44
N ALA A 22 -11.43 -40.91 13.17
CA ALA A 22 -10.10 -41.12 13.69
C ALA A 22 -9.23 -41.91 12.68
N GLY A 23 -7.92 -41.70 12.72
CA GLY A 23 -6.88 -42.51 12.07
C GLY A 23 -5.58 -41.70 12.01
N SER A 24 -4.61 -41.93 12.90
CA SER A 24 -3.51 -42.92 12.74
C SER A 24 -2.70 -42.70 11.46
N ALA A 25 -1.39 -42.79 11.39
CA ALA A 25 -0.28 -42.87 12.34
C ALA A 25 0.99 -42.71 11.46
N LEU A 26 2.06 -42.20 12.07
CA LEU A 26 3.48 -42.50 11.83
C LEU A 26 3.86 -43.25 10.53
N VAL A 27 4.73 -42.68 9.67
CA VAL A 27 5.91 -43.39 9.13
C VAL A 27 7.02 -42.39 8.80
N LEU A 28 8.16 -42.64 9.44
CA LEU A 28 9.48 -42.07 9.23
C LEU A 28 10.11 -42.73 7.99
N THR A 29 10.55 -41.97 6.98
CA THR A 29 11.51 -42.49 5.98
C THR A 29 12.53 -41.41 5.59
N ALA A 30 13.73 -41.60 6.13
CA ALA A 30 14.95 -40.96 5.67
C ALA A 30 15.30 -41.47 4.28
N PHE A 31 15.56 -40.56 3.33
CA PHE A 31 16.31 -40.88 2.12
C PHE A 31 17.67 -40.20 2.18
N LEU A 32 18.65 -41.02 2.53
CA LEU A 32 20.07 -40.77 2.41
C LEU A 32 20.44 -41.02 0.94
N ALA A 33 20.83 -39.98 0.20
CA ALA A 33 21.46 -40.13 -1.11
C ALA A 33 22.81 -39.41 -1.09
N ALA A 34 23.84 -40.22 -0.91
CA ALA A 34 25.24 -39.84 -1.00
C ALA A 34 25.59 -39.45 -2.44
N PHE A 35 26.19 -38.27 -2.62
CA PHE A 35 27.04 -38.00 -3.78
C PHE A 35 28.49 -37.88 -3.32
N LEU A 36 29.29 -38.80 -3.83
CA LEU A 36 30.72 -38.95 -3.61
C LEU A 36 31.52 -38.05 -4.58
N ALA A 37 32.48 -37.34 -3.98
CA ALA A 37 33.88 -37.18 -4.40
C ALA A 37 34.26 -36.36 -5.65
N SER A 38 34.93 -35.23 -5.39
CA SER A 38 36.30 -34.86 -5.83
C SER A 38 36.67 -33.54 -5.11
N GLY A 39 37.59 -33.46 -4.13
CA GLY A 39 39.06 -33.56 -4.22
C GLY A 39 39.66 -32.26 -4.82
N ILE A 40 40.65 -31.50 -4.33
CA ILE A 40 41.71 -31.59 -3.30
C ILE A 40 42.10 -30.12 -2.93
N ALA A 41 42.61 -29.90 -1.71
CA ALA A 41 43.02 -28.63 -1.10
C ALA A 41 44.29 -27.96 -1.72
N PRO A 42 44.72 -26.76 -1.28
CA PRO A 42 45.54 -26.70 -0.06
C PRO A 42 45.29 -25.50 0.86
N ALA A 43 45.72 -25.70 2.12
CA ALA A 43 45.85 -24.71 3.16
C ALA A 43 46.82 -23.57 2.78
N ARG A 44 46.53 -22.34 3.21
CA ARG A 44 47.54 -21.30 3.41
C ARG A 44 47.64 -20.94 4.88
N ALA A 45 48.88 -21.06 5.34
CA ALA A 45 49.34 -20.84 6.70
C ALA A 45 49.08 -19.40 7.18
N ALA A 46 48.73 -19.29 8.46
CA ALA A 46 48.87 -18.05 9.21
C ALA A 46 50.37 -17.77 9.42
N GLY A 47 50.84 -16.69 8.80
CA GLY A 47 52.15 -16.05 9.06
C GLY A 47 51.97 -14.78 9.89
N PRO A 48 53.06 -14.27 10.49
CA PRO A 48 53.03 -13.45 11.70
C PRO A 48 52.67 -11.97 11.44
N ALA A 49 52.29 -11.31 12.54
CA ALA A 49 52.07 -9.88 12.63
C ALA A 49 53.37 -9.11 12.37
N ASP A 50 53.36 -8.27 11.33
CA ASP A 50 54.33 -7.20 11.14
C ASP A 50 53.65 -5.84 11.36
N LYS A 51 54.24 -5.08 12.29
CA LYS A 51 53.94 -3.67 12.54
C LYS A 51 54.36 -2.85 11.30
N ALA A 52 53.43 -2.10 10.72
CA ALA A 52 53.73 -0.99 9.83
C ALA A 52 53.01 0.29 10.29
N ALA A 53 53.79 1.37 10.34
CA ALA A 53 53.46 2.69 10.85
C ALA A 53 52.39 3.43 10.01
N PRO A 54 51.69 4.44 10.57
CA PRO A 54 50.62 5.16 9.89
C PRO A 54 51.19 6.08 8.80
N ALA A 55 50.85 5.81 7.54
CA ALA A 55 51.08 6.73 6.43
C ALA A 55 49.95 7.78 6.40
N ALA A 56 50.36 9.04 6.29
CA ALA A 56 49.53 10.23 6.33
C ALA A 56 48.42 10.24 5.26
N ALA A 57 47.23 10.65 5.69
CA ALA A 57 46.10 10.93 4.81
C ALA A 57 46.39 12.18 3.96
N ALA A 58 46.42 12.00 2.63
CA ALA A 58 46.23 13.11 1.70
C ALA A 58 44.73 13.46 1.64
N PRO A 59 44.33 14.74 1.58
CA PRO A 59 42.93 15.12 1.41
C PRO A 59 42.46 14.66 0.03
N GLY A 60 41.56 13.68 -0.02
CA GLY A 60 40.84 13.32 -1.24
C GLY A 60 40.04 14.52 -1.73
N ALA A 61 40.34 15.00 -2.93
CA ALA A 61 39.44 15.88 -3.67
C ALA A 61 38.13 15.11 -3.90
N ALA A 62 37.05 15.61 -3.30
CA ALA A 62 35.72 15.10 -3.54
C ALA A 62 35.33 15.41 -4.99
N SER A 63 35.32 14.38 -5.83
CA SER A 63 34.65 14.41 -7.13
C SER A 63 33.15 14.56 -6.87
N ALA A 64 32.61 15.76 -7.06
CA ALA A 64 31.17 15.96 -7.16
C ALA A 64 30.70 15.44 -8.52
N GLU A 65 30.44 14.13 -8.59
CA GLU A 65 29.64 13.57 -9.67
C GLU A 65 28.19 14.04 -9.46
N ALA A 66 27.81 15.10 -10.19
CA ALA A 66 26.43 15.50 -10.32
C ALA A 66 25.68 14.41 -11.12
N GLY A 67 25.22 13.38 -10.41
CA GLY A 67 24.34 12.36 -10.96
C GLY A 67 22.97 12.97 -11.26
N SER A 68 22.55 12.85 -12.53
CA SER A 68 21.23 13.23 -13.05
C SER A 68 20.13 12.25 -12.61
N ASP A 69 20.14 11.81 -11.36
CA ASP A 69 19.12 10.90 -10.82
C ASP A 69 17.91 11.70 -10.30
N PRO A 70 16.66 11.23 -10.46
CA PRO A 70 15.48 11.93 -9.97
C PRO A 70 15.59 12.16 -8.46
N GLN A 71 15.53 13.42 -8.04
CA GLN A 71 15.53 13.73 -6.61
C GLN A 71 14.15 13.49 -6.02
N VAL A 72 14.09 12.72 -4.92
CA VAL A 72 12.86 12.47 -4.16
C VAL A 72 12.98 13.11 -2.79
N THR A 73 12.02 13.95 -2.42
CA THR A 73 11.92 14.54 -1.09
C THR A 73 10.60 14.19 -0.45
N THR A 74 10.58 14.05 0.88
CA THR A 74 9.38 13.75 1.65
C THR A 74 9.21 14.70 2.83
N ALA A 75 7.96 14.95 3.23
CA ALA A 75 7.60 15.71 4.42
C ALA A 75 6.31 15.16 5.04
N THR A 76 6.30 14.96 6.36
CA THR A 76 5.15 14.37 7.07
C THR A 76 4.26 15.45 7.67
N TYR A 77 2.95 15.31 7.46
CA TYR A 77 1.89 16.15 7.96
C TYR A 77 0.86 15.28 8.69
N GLN A 78 1.16 14.96 9.95
CA GLN A 78 0.38 13.99 10.73
C GLN A 78 0.27 12.65 9.98
N ASP A 79 -0.93 12.28 9.54
CA ASP A 79 -1.18 10.99 8.88
C ASP A 79 -0.92 11.04 7.36
N TRP A 80 -0.54 12.20 6.81
CA TRP A 80 -0.26 12.40 5.40
C TRP A 80 1.23 12.60 5.14
N LEU A 81 1.71 12.09 4.02
CA LEU A 81 3.07 12.31 3.53
C LEU A 81 3.00 13.14 2.25
N VAL A 82 3.70 14.26 2.18
CA VAL A 82 3.97 14.92 0.91
C VAL A 82 5.22 14.30 0.32
N ARG A 83 5.12 13.76 -0.89
CA ARG A 83 6.24 13.25 -1.67
C ARG A 83 6.39 14.10 -2.92
N CYS A 84 7.61 14.56 -3.18
CA CYS A 84 7.96 15.27 -4.41
C CYS A 84 8.99 14.48 -5.20
N VAL A 85 8.83 14.46 -6.52
CA VAL A 85 9.79 13.91 -7.46
C VAL A 85 10.21 15.02 -8.41
N THR A 86 11.51 15.21 -8.55
CA THR A 86 12.12 16.15 -9.49
C THR A 86 12.80 15.35 -10.60
N PRO A 87 12.06 14.92 -11.65
CA PRO A 87 12.63 14.15 -12.75
C PRO A 87 13.63 14.94 -13.61
N SER A 88 13.59 16.27 -13.56
CA SER A 88 14.55 17.16 -14.22
C SER A 88 14.63 18.49 -13.47
N ALA A 89 15.63 19.32 -13.77
CA ALA A 89 15.82 20.62 -13.10
C ALA A 89 14.61 21.59 -13.22
N THR A 90 13.71 21.36 -14.18
CA THR A 90 12.57 22.23 -14.49
C THR A 90 11.20 21.61 -14.21
N ALA A 91 11.17 20.34 -13.79
CA ALA A 91 9.93 19.63 -13.49
C ALA A 91 9.99 19.09 -12.07
N LYS A 92 9.04 19.52 -11.24
CA LYS A 92 8.80 18.99 -9.89
C LYS A 92 7.33 18.65 -9.76
N VAL A 93 7.05 17.40 -9.38
CA VAL A 93 5.69 16.90 -9.15
C VAL A 93 5.59 16.50 -7.70
N CYS A 94 4.58 17.03 -7.00
CA CYS A 94 4.32 16.68 -5.61
C CYS A 94 2.90 16.16 -5.43
N GLU A 95 2.78 15.21 -4.51
CA GLU A 95 1.54 14.55 -4.13
C GLU A 95 1.46 14.43 -2.61
N ALA A 96 0.29 14.70 -2.04
CA ALA A 96 -0.05 14.33 -0.67
C ALA A 96 -0.60 12.90 -0.70
N THR A 97 -0.02 12.01 0.10
CA THR A 97 -0.36 10.59 0.11
C THR A 97 -0.72 10.07 1.49
N GLN A 98 -1.57 9.05 1.52
CA GLN A 98 -1.85 8.26 2.71
C GLN A 98 -1.99 6.78 2.34
N THR A 99 -1.25 5.95 3.06
CA THR A 99 -1.22 4.50 2.89
C THR A 99 -2.23 3.85 3.84
N LEU A 100 -3.11 3.01 3.32
CA LEU A 100 -4.16 2.31 4.07
C LEU A 100 -3.89 0.81 4.08
N GLN A 101 -4.09 0.18 5.24
CA GLN A 101 -4.00 -1.27 5.36
C GLN A 101 -5.36 -1.89 5.09
N VAL A 102 -5.43 -2.82 4.14
CA VAL A 102 -6.65 -3.64 3.93
C VAL A 102 -6.66 -4.74 5.00
N GLN A 103 -7.21 -4.43 6.17
CA GLN A 103 -7.50 -5.44 7.18
C GLN A 103 -8.81 -6.15 6.83
N ALA A 104 -8.75 -7.09 5.88
CA ALA A 104 -9.82 -8.06 5.75
C ALA A 104 -9.76 -9.04 6.92
N GLN A 105 -10.91 -9.32 7.55
CA GLN A 105 -11.00 -10.23 8.69
C GLN A 105 -10.44 -11.60 8.34
N GLY A 106 -9.37 -12.01 9.04
CA GLY A 106 -8.66 -13.28 8.81
C GLY A 106 -7.40 -13.19 7.95
N GLN A 107 -7.03 -12.01 7.42
CA GLN A 107 -5.74 -11.82 6.75
C GLN A 107 -4.61 -11.58 7.76
N GLN A 108 -3.45 -12.18 7.50
CA GLN A 108 -2.23 -11.98 8.27
C GLN A 108 -1.77 -10.50 8.24
N PRO A 109 -1.06 -10.01 9.28
CA PRO A 109 -0.36 -8.74 9.21
C PRO A 109 0.50 -8.68 7.94
N GLY A 110 0.35 -7.62 7.13
CA GLY A 110 0.94 -7.53 5.79
C GLY A 110 -0.04 -7.76 4.63
N GLY A 111 -1.35 -7.72 4.90
CA GLY A 111 -2.40 -7.68 3.88
C GLY A 111 -2.20 -6.54 2.86
N PRO A 112 -2.92 -6.58 1.73
CA PRO A 112 -2.60 -5.72 0.61
C PRO A 112 -2.84 -4.24 0.95
N ILE A 113 -2.01 -3.37 0.39
CA ILE A 113 -1.92 -1.95 0.76
C ILE A 113 -2.66 -1.12 -0.28
N ALA A 114 -3.55 -0.22 0.16
CA ALA A 114 -4.10 0.82 -0.69
C ALA A 114 -3.34 2.14 -0.47
N LEU A 115 -3.23 2.97 -1.50
CA LEU A 115 -2.58 4.28 -1.42
C LEU A 115 -3.51 5.33 -2.02
N ILE A 116 -3.83 6.38 -1.26
CA ILE A 116 -4.47 7.58 -1.77
C ILE A 116 -3.37 8.59 -2.08
N ALA A 117 -3.42 9.21 -3.26
CA ALA A 117 -2.54 10.29 -3.67
C ALA A 117 -3.37 11.45 -4.25
N VAL A 118 -3.05 12.67 -3.83
CA VAL A 118 -3.70 13.90 -4.34
C VAL A 118 -2.61 14.89 -4.76
N GLY A 119 -2.66 15.35 -6.01
CA GLY A 119 -1.62 16.20 -6.57
C GLY A 119 -1.99 16.75 -7.95
N ARG A 120 -1.02 17.38 -8.61
CA ARG A 120 -1.14 17.83 -10.02
C ARG A 120 0.18 17.59 -10.74
N LEU A 121 0.12 17.28 -12.03
CA LEU A 121 1.31 16.95 -12.83
C LEU A 121 2.11 18.18 -13.29
N ALA A 122 1.45 19.33 -13.38
CA ALA A 122 2.03 20.61 -13.72
C ALA A 122 1.23 21.73 -13.01
N ALA A 123 1.77 22.95 -12.95
CA ALA A 123 1.14 24.05 -12.22
C ALA A 123 -0.27 24.41 -12.73
N ASP A 124 -0.51 24.28 -14.04
CA ASP A 124 -1.76 24.54 -14.75
C ASP A 124 -2.63 23.30 -14.95
N ALA A 125 -2.12 22.11 -14.62
CA ALA A 125 -2.89 20.87 -14.72
C ALA A 125 -3.98 20.80 -13.63
N PRO A 126 -5.12 20.13 -13.91
CA PRO A 126 -6.13 19.84 -12.90
C PRO A 126 -5.55 19.10 -11.69
N VAL A 127 -6.11 19.37 -10.50
CA VAL A 127 -5.85 18.50 -9.34
C VAL A 127 -6.49 17.16 -9.60
N ARG A 128 -5.73 16.09 -9.36
CA ARG A 128 -6.21 14.72 -9.46
C ARG A 128 -6.11 14.04 -8.13
N VAL A 129 -7.08 13.17 -7.89
CA VAL A 129 -6.95 12.11 -6.91
C VAL A 129 -6.69 10.81 -7.66
N VAL A 130 -5.69 10.08 -7.19
CA VAL A 130 -5.33 8.76 -7.68
C VAL A 130 -5.33 7.82 -6.49
N VAL A 131 -6.03 6.70 -6.62
CA VAL A 131 -6.05 5.65 -5.62
C VAL A 131 -5.46 4.40 -6.25
N GLN A 132 -4.35 3.92 -5.68
CA GLN A 132 -3.83 2.60 -5.97
C GLN A 132 -4.52 1.59 -5.05
N LEU A 133 -5.20 0.64 -5.65
CA LEU A 133 -5.80 -0.50 -5.00
C LEU A 133 -5.02 -1.79 -5.33
N PRO A 134 -5.13 -2.81 -4.47
CA PRO A 134 -4.56 -4.12 -4.73
C PRO A 134 -5.08 -4.76 -6.02
N ALA A 135 -4.36 -5.77 -6.52
CA ALA A 135 -4.90 -6.65 -7.55
C ALA A 135 -6.14 -7.40 -7.02
N GLY A 136 -7.03 -7.80 -7.93
CA GLY A 136 -8.24 -8.57 -7.60
C GLY A 136 -9.44 -7.72 -7.18
N VAL A 137 -9.51 -6.45 -7.61
CA VAL A 137 -10.71 -5.61 -7.48
C VAL A 137 -11.65 -5.77 -8.69
N TRP A 138 -12.94 -5.51 -8.49
CA TRP A 138 -13.94 -5.52 -9.55
C TRP A 138 -14.00 -4.16 -10.26
N LEU A 139 -13.39 -4.10 -11.45
CA LEU A 139 -13.19 -2.84 -12.19
C LEU A 139 -14.48 -2.10 -12.57
N PRO A 140 -15.56 -2.77 -13.03
CA PRO A 140 -16.77 -2.07 -13.47
C PRO A 140 -17.46 -1.23 -12.39
N ALA A 141 -17.26 -1.53 -11.10
CA ALA A 141 -17.85 -0.74 -10.00
C ALA A 141 -17.09 0.57 -9.71
N GLY A 142 -15.87 0.72 -10.22
CA GLY A 142 -14.99 1.83 -9.88
C GLY A 142 -14.58 1.84 -8.39
N ALA A 143 -14.12 2.98 -7.92
CA ALA A 143 -13.92 3.25 -6.50
C ALA A 143 -14.59 4.57 -6.11
N LYS A 144 -14.80 4.80 -4.81
CA LYS A 144 -15.37 6.04 -4.30
C LYS A 144 -14.55 6.54 -3.12
N LEU A 145 -14.15 7.80 -3.15
CA LEU A 145 -13.51 8.46 -2.03
C LEU A 145 -14.50 9.43 -1.37
N GLN A 146 -14.82 9.18 -0.10
CA GLN A 146 -15.76 9.98 0.66
C GLN A 146 -15.06 10.66 1.85
N PRO A 147 -14.78 11.97 1.77
CA PRO A 147 -14.10 12.70 2.83
C PRO A 147 -15.07 13.11 3.95
N GLY A 148 -15.45 12.13 4.78
CA GLY A 148 -16.38 12.28 5.89
C GLY A 148 -17.81 11.84 5.55
N GLU A 149 -18.57 11.39 6.55
CA GLU A 149 -19.87 10.72 6.35
C GLU A 149 -20.91 11.55 5.59
N LYS A 150 -20.88 12.88 5.74
CA LYS A 150 -21.84 13.80 5.09
C LYS A 150 -21.36 14.33 3.74
N ALA A 151 -20.10 14.09 3.38
CA ALA A 151 -19.56 14.57 2.12
C ALA A 151 -20.07 13.72 0.95
N LYS A 152 -20.30 14.37 -0.19
CA LYS A 152 -20.57 13.66 -1.44
C LYS A 152 -19.32 12.85 -1.83
N PRO A 153 -19.45 11.55 -2.13
CA PRO A 153 -18.32 10.76 -2.61
C PRO A 153 -17.81 11.26 -3.97
N VAL A 154 -16.49 11.28 -4.14
CA VAL A 154 -15.82 11.43 -5.43
C VAL A 154 -15.75 10.05 -6.08
N ALA A 155 -16.41 9.90 -7.23
CA ALA A 155 -16.33 8.66 -8.01
C ALA A 155 -15.00 8.61 -8.76
N LEU A 156 -14.33 7.47 -8.72
CA LEU A 156 -13.04 7.22 -9.34
C LEU A 156 -13.18 6.08 -10.35
N GLU A 157 -12.58 6.28 -11.52
CA GLU A 157 -12.60 5.28 -12.59
C GLU A 157 -11.24 4.60 -12.69
N PHE A 158 -11.23 3.27 -12.79
CA PHE A 158 -10.00 2.54 -13.08
C PHE A 158 -9.50 2.87 -14.48
N LYS A 159 -8.25 3.34 -14.57
CA LYS A 159 -7.60 3.66 -15.85
C LYS A 159 -6.52 2.66 -16.25
N ARG A 160 -5.90 2.01 -15.27
CA ARG A 160 -4.80 1.07 -15.47
C ARG A 160 -4.74 0.06 -14.34
N CYS A 161 -4.42 -1.18 -14.68
CA CYS A 161 -4.10 -2.24 -13.71
C CYS A 161 -2.80 -2.91 -14.15
N LEU A 162 -1.75 -2.70 -13.36
CA LEU A 162 -0.43 -3.31 -13.53
C LEU A 162 -0.10 -4.11 -12.27
N GLN A 163 0.94 -3.71 -11.54
CA GLN A 163 1.27 -4.23 -10.20
C GLN A 163 0.25 -3.78 -9.12
N GLY A 164 -0.64 -2.86 -9.48
CA GLY A 164 -1.81 -2.43 -8.73
C GLY A 164 -2.83 -1.82 -9.68
N CYS A 165 -4.06 -1.65 -9.23
CA CYS A 165 -5.13 -1.02 -9.99
C CYS A 165 -5.27 0.43 -9.58
N PHE A 166 -5.20 1.35 -10.54
CA PHE A 166 -5.23 2.79 -10.30
C PHE A 166 -6.57 3.34 -10.75
N ALA A 167 -7.36 3.80 -9.79
CA ALA A 167 -8.58 4.55 -10.01
C ALA A 167 -8.30 6.04 -9.83
N GLU A 168 -8.81 6.88 -10.72
CA GLU A 168 -8.53 8.31 -10.69
C GLU A 168 -9.75 9.15 -11.04
N ALA A 169 -9.73 10.39 -10.56
CA ALA A 169 -10.64 11.45 -10.97
C ALA A 169 -9.93 12.81 -10.93
N GLU A 170 -10.37 13.70 -11.82
CA GLU A 170 -10.07 15.12 -11.69
C GLU A 170 -11.00 15.72 -10.64
N LEU A 171 -10.44 16.55 -9.78
CA LEU A 171 -11.19 17.26 -8.76
C LEU A 171 -11.60 18.62 -9.32
N ASP A 172 -12.90 18.90 -9.32
CA ASP A 172 -13.37 20.26 -9.51
C ASP A 172 -13.10 21.11 -8.24
N ARG A 173 -13.26 22.42 -8.37
CA ARG A 173 -13.03 23.36 -7.24
C ARG A 173 -13.88 23.04 -6.01
N GLY A 174 -15.08 22.49 -6.19
CA GLY A 174 -15.97 22.12 -5.10
C GLY A 174 -15.43 20.90 -4.34
N ALA A 175 -15.04 19.85 -5.07
CA ALA A 175 -14.43 18.65 -4.50
C ALA A 175 -13.09 18.98 -3.79
N GLU A 176 -12.28 19.88 -4.36
CA GLU A 176 -11.05 20.37 -3.70
C GLU A 176 -11.35 21.06 -2.37
N GLN A 177 -12.37 21.95 -2.34
CA GLN A 177 -12.76 22.65 -1.12
C GLN A 177 -13.30 21.69 -0.06
N VAL A 178 -14.09 20.69 -0.48
CA VAL A 178 -14.59 19.64 0.42
C VAL A 178 -13.43 18.88 1.04
N LEU A 179 -12.43 18.45 0.26
CA LEU A 179 -11.25 17.76 0.80
C LEU A 179 -10.45 18.64 1.77
N ARG A 180 -10.29 19.93 1.47
CA ARG A 180 -9.54 20.88 2.32
C ARG A 180 -10.26 21.21 3.63
N GLY A 181 -11.58 21.16 3.64
CA GLY A 181 -12.41 21.41 4.84
C GLY A 181 -12.77 20.15 5.63
N ALA A 182 -12.49 18.97 5.09
CA ALA A 182 -12.87 17.72 5.73
C ALA A 182 -12.03 17.43 6.98
N THR A 183 -12.69 16.90 8.02
CA THR A 183 -12.07 16.55 9.29
C THR A 183 -12.54 15.18 9.77
N GLY A 184 -11.79 14.57 10.69
CA GLY A 184 -12.11 13.23 11.21
C GLY A 184 -11.63 12.11 10.29
N THR A 185 -12.54 11.25 9.87
CA THR A 185 -12.26 10.04 9.08
C THR A 185 -13.08 10.04 7.80
N GLY A 186 -12.42 9.77 6.68
CA GLY A 186 -13.06 9.48 5.40
C GLY A 186 -13.10 7.98 5.12
N SER A 187 -13.78 7.61 4.03
CA SER A 187 -13.93 6.23 3.59
C SER A 187 -13.55 6.08 2.11
N LEU A 188 -12.74 5.08 1.82
CA LEU A 188 -12.44 4.61 0.47
C LEU A 188 -13.22 3.31 0.21
N GLN A 189 -14.08 3.31 -0.79
CA GLN A 189 -15.03 2.23 -1.06
C GLN A 189 -14.79 1.63 -2.44
N PHE A 190 -14.83 0.30 -2.56
CA PHE A 190 -14.71 -0.45 -3.82
C PHE A 190 -15.29 -1.86 -3.69
N GLU A 191 -15.33 -2.62 -4.79
CA GLU A 191 -15.68 -4.04 -4.79
C GLU A 191 -14.43 -4.91 -5.02
N ASP A 192 -14.29 -6.00 -4.28
CA ASP A 192 -13.31 -7.04 -4.60
C ASP A 192 -13.77 -7.92 -5.79
N GLY A 193 -12.92 -8.82 -6.27
CA GLY A 193 -13.20 -9.68 -7.42
C GLY A 193 -14.35 -10.67 -7.20
N ALA A 194 -14.74 -10.91 -5.94
CA ALA A 194 -15.93 -11.67 -5.58
C ALA A 194 -17.18 -10.77 -5.43
N ARG A 195 -17.06 -9.49 -5.83
CA ARG A 195 -18.10 -8.46 -5.74
C ARG A 195 -18.56 -8.17 -4.31
N ARG A 196 -17.67 -8.37 -3.33
CA ARG A 196 -17.92 -7.97 -1.95
C ARG A 196 -17.54 -6.50 -1.79
N ALA A 197 -18.41 -5.74 -1.14
CA ALA A 197 -18.12 -4.35 -0.81
C ALA A 197 -17.00 -4.28 0.24
N VAL A 198 -16.00 -3.45 -0.04
CA VAL A 198 -14.89 -3.14 0.86
C VAL A 198 -14.91 -1.64 1.16
N SER A 199 -14.76 -1.29 2.43
CA SER A 199 -14.67 0.10 2.90
C SER A 199 -13.45 0.23 3.81
N LEU A 200 -12.50 1.08 3.41
CA LEU A 200 -11.29 1.36 4.17
C LEU A 200 -11.40 2.77 4.79
N PRO A 201 -11.27 2.91 6.11
CA PRO A 201 -11.17 4.23 6.71
C PRO A 201 -9.83 4.88 6.35
N PHE A 202 -9.84 6.18 6.09
CA PHE A 202 -8.62 6.99 5.97
C PHE A 202 -8.73 8.23 6.86
N SER A 203 -7.59 8.67 7.38
CA SER A 203 -7.53 9.83 8.26
C SER A 203 -7.54 11.14 7.46
N LEU A 204 -8.30 12.12 7.94
CA LEU A 204 -8.27 13.49 7.43
C LEU A 204 -7.32 14.40 8.22
N LYS A 205 -6.67 13.88 9.28
CA LYS A 205 -5.74 14.66 10.11
C LYS A 205 -4.49 15.02 9.32
N GLY A 206 -4.25 16.32 9.15
CA GLY A 206 -3.09 16.83 8.41
C GLY A 206 -3.29 16.91 6.89
N LEU A 207 -4.46 16.55 6.36
CA LEU A 207 -4.73 16.62 4.92
C LEU A 207 -4.59 18.04 4.36
N THR A 208 -5.21 19.04 4.99
CA THR A 208 -5.19 20.43 4.52
C THR A 208 -3.78 20.99 4.35
N PRO A 209 -2.89 20.98 5.37
CA PRO A 209 -1.53 21.47 5.20
C PRO A 209 -0.70 20.62 4.23
N ALA A 210 -0.96 19.30 4.12
CA ALA A 210 -0.30 18.46 3.12
C ALA A 210 -0.70 18.87 1.68
N LEU A 211 -1.99 19.10 1.43
CA LEU A 211 -2.49 19.59 0.13
C LEU A 211 -1.95 20.98 -0.20
N ASP A 212 -1.86 21.86 0.78
CA ASP A 212 -1.26 23.18 0.59
C ASP A 212 0.21 23.08 0.17
N ALA A 213 0.98 22.20 0.80
CA ALA A 213 2.37 21.98 0.45
C ALA A 213 2.52 21.35 -0.94
N ALA A 214 1.79 20.27 -1.22
CA ALA A 214 1.87 19.54 -2.49
C ALA A 214 1.39 20.34 -3.71
N LEU A 215 0.40 21.23 -3.54
CA LEU A 215 -0.18 21.99 -4.65
C LEU A 215 0.49 23.36 -4.89
N LYS A 216 1.32 23.84 -3.95
CA LYS A 216 2.11 25.08 -4.11
C LYS A 216 3.51 24.86 -4.66
N SER A 217 4.07 23.67 -4.47
CA SER A 217 5.38 23.29 -4.99
C SER A 217 5.41 23.35 -6.51
N ARG A 218 6.30 24.21 -7.02
CA ARG A 218 6.66 24.32 -8.44
C ARG A 218 8.06 23.77 -8.65
#